data_AF-A0AA39LMS4-F1
#
_entry.id   AF-A0AA39LMS4-F1
#
_cell.length_a   1.000
_cell.length_b   1.000
_cell.length_c   1.000
_cell.angle_alpha   90.00
_cell.angle_beta   90.00
_cell.angle_gamma   90.00
#
_symmetry.space_group_name_H-M   'P 1'
#
loop_
_entity.id
_entity.type
_entity.pdbx_description
1 polymer ?
#
loop_
_entity_poly.entity_id
_entity_poly.type
_entity_poly.pdbx_seq_one_letter_code
_entity_poly.pdbx_strand_id
1 'polypeptide(L)'
;MGKWDYGEQLHELWAALYAFEGKHGRSPIPRNAGDVELLRQELRGKATIAEDLLKNFSYQARGNLVAVASVVGGIASQEAMKIITHHMTPLKQFMYLDHIEALPAPGTGYDADKLTETNCVPRNSRWNPCGKNSLKPTNSEFLFPS
;
A
#
# COMPACT_ATOMS: atom_id res chain seq x y z
N MET A 1 19.09 12.25 4.12
CA MET A 1 19.04 12.44 5.58
C MET A 1 18.29 11.24 6.16
N GLY A 2 18.97 10.36 6.90
CA GLY A 2 18.37 9.09 7.37
C GLY A 2 17.17 9.35 8.29
N LYS A 3 16.03 8.76 7.95
CA LYS A 3 14.74 8.90 8.65
C LYS A 3 14.68 7.83 9.75
N TRP A 4 15.47 8.00 10.81
CA TRP A 4 15.64 6.96 11.85
C TRP A 4 14.38 6.73 12.68
N ASP A 5 13.58 7.78 12.94
CA ASP A 5 12.30 7.69 13.66
C ASP A 5 11.13 7.17 12.79
N TYR A 6 11.42 6.84 11.54
CA TYR A 6 10.40 6.49 10.55
C TYR A 6 9.92 5.04 10.68
N GLY A 7 10.76 4.15 11.21
CA GLY A 7 10.41 2.74 11.42
C GLY A 7 9.29 2.55 12.43
N GLU A 8 9.34 3.27 13.56
CA GLU A 8 8.29 3.20 14.59
C GLU A 8 6.97 3.78 14.08
N GLN A 9 7.03 4.92 13.37
CA GLN A 9 5.85 5.53 12.74
C GLN A 9 5.20 4.59 11.73
N LEU A 10 5.98 3.94 10.86
CA LEU A 10 5.47 2.97 9.90
C LEU A 10 4.89 1.73 10.58
N HIS A 11 5.52 1.23 11.64
CA HIS A 11 4.98 0.10 12.41
C HIS A 11 3.58 0.40 12.95
N GLU A 12 3.40 1.58 13.55
CA GLU A 12 2.10 2.02 14.07
C GLU A 12 1.06 2.22 12.96
N LEU A 13 1.46 2.77 11.81
CA LEU A 13 0.58 2.94 10.64
C LEU A 13 0.10 1.60 10.08
N TRP A 14 0.98 0.60 9.98
CA TRP A 14 0.60 -0.75 9.56
C TRP A 14 -0.35 -1.41 10.56
N ALA A 15 -0.11 -1.25 11.86
CA ALA A 15 -1.01 -1.76 12.89
C ALA A 15 -2.40 -1.10 12.82
N ALA A 16 -2.45 0.22 12.62
CA ALA A 16 -3.70 0.96 12.43
C ALA A 16 -4.44 0.54 11.16
N LEU A 17 -3.73 0.27 10.07
CA LEU A 17 -4.31 -0.22 8.82
C LEU A 17 -4.99 -1.57 9.01
N TYR A 18 -4.33 -2.53 9.67
CA TYR A 18 -4.94 -3.83 9.95
C TYR A 18 -6.15 -3.72 10.88
N ALA A 19 -6.11 -2.82 11.87
CA ALA A 19 -7.27 -2.55 12.72
C ALA A 19 -8.44 -1.93 11.93
N PHE A 20 -8.14 -0.99 11.02
CA PHE A 20 -9.12 -0.40 10.12
C PHE A 20 -9.76 -1.45 9.20
N GLU A 21 -8.96 -2.30 8.56
CA GLU A 21 -9.45 -3.37 7.70
C GLU A 21 -10.30 -4.39 8.47
N GLY A 22 -9.92 -4.71 9.70
CA GLY A 22 -10.70 -5.58 10.59
C GLY A 22 -12.07 -5.00 10.96
N LYS A 23 -12.17 -3.68 11.15
CA LYS A 23 -13.44 -3.00 11.51
C LYS A 23 -14.33 -2.70 10.30
N HIS A 24 -13.75 -2.25 9.20
CA HIS A 24 -14.49 -1.75 8.04
C HIS A 24 -14.58 -2.76 6.89
N GLY A 25 -13.84 -3.87 6.94
CA GLY A 25 -13.83 -4.89 5.89
C GLY A 25 -13.29 -4.41 4.54
N ARG A 26 -12.63 -3.25 4.53
CA ARG A 26 -12.06 -2.59 3.33
C ARG A 26 -10.81 -1.83 3.71
N SER A 27 -9.91 -1.64 2.76
CA SER A 27 -8.80 -0.70 2.89
C SER A 27 -9.26 0.75 2.59
N PRO A 28 -8.57 1.78 3.12
CA PRO A 28 -8.88 3.19 2.86
C PRO A 28 -9.00 3.53 1.36
N ILE A 29 -9.94 4.40 0.99
CA ILE A 29 -10.08 4.90 -0.39
C ILE A 29 -8.96 5.91 -0.67
N PRO A 30 -8.24 5.78 -1.80
CA PRO A 30 -7.23 6.75 -2.19
C PRO A 30 -7.82 8.15 -2.30
N ARG A 31 -7.09 9.16 -1.79
CA ARG A 31 -7.45 10.58 -1.82
C ARG A 31 -8.71 10.98 -1.05
N ASN A 32 -9.25 10.09 -0.21
CA ASN A 32 -10.41 10.41 0.63
C ASN A 32 -10.00 10.96 1.99
N ALA A 33 -10.36 12.23 2.26
CA ALA A 33 -10.04 12.90 3.51
C ALA A 33 -10.76 12.28 4.73
N GLY A 34 -11.96 11.72 4.54
CA GLY A 34 -12.71 11.06 5.61
C GLY A 34 -12.03 9.77 6.08
N ASP A 35 -11.56 8.95 5.14
CA ASP A 35 -10.85 7.71 5.45
C ASP A 35 -9.49 7.97 6.14
N VAL A 36 -8.83 9.10 5.84
CA VAL A 36 -7.60 9.52 6.56
C VAL A 36 -7.89 9.76 8.05
N GLU A 37 -8.99 10.44 8.36
CA GLU A 37 -9.39 10.70 9.75
C GLU A 37 -9.84 9.43 10.47
N LEU A 38 -10.52 8.50 9.77
CA LEU A 38 -10.86 7.19 10.33
C LEU A 38 -9.60 6.37 10.63
N LEU A 39 -8.61 6.38 9.73
CA LEU A 39 -7.33 5.72 9.97
C LEU A 39 -6.59 6.34 11.15
N ARG A 40 -6.67 7.67 11.32
CA ARG A 40 -6.10 8.38 12.49
C ARG A 40 -6.70 7.85 13.80
N GLN A 41 -7.99 7.60 13.84
CA GLN A 41 -8.68 7.11 15.04
C GLN A 41 -8.24 5.69 15.43
N GLU A 42 -7.71 4.91 14.48
CA GLU A 42 -7.22 3.55 14.73
C GLU A 42 -5.77 3.49 15.23
N LEU A 43 -5.08 4.64 15.32
CA LEU A 43 -3.74 4.72 15.89
C LEU A 43 -3.79 4.43 17.41
N ARG A 44 -3.10 3.36 17.81
CA ARG A 44 -3.00 2.93 19.22
C ARG A 44 -1.67 3.31 19.87
N GLY A 45 -0.75 3.81 19.06
CA GLY A 45 0.62 4.09 19.45
C GLY A 45 0.81 5.43 20.11
N LYS A 46 2.02 5.64 20.63
CA LYS A 46 2.44 6.91 21.26
C LYS A 46 3.30 7.75 20.34
N ALA A 47 3.69 7.24 19.16
CA ALA A 47 4.54 7.98 18.27
C ALA A 47 3.76 9.13 17.62
N THR A 48 4.39 10.30 17.60
CA THR A 48 3.87 11.46 16.88
C THR A 48 4.09 11.23 15.38
N ILE A 49 3.03 10.88 14.67
CA ILE A 49 3.08 10.66 13.21
C ILE A 49 2.88 11.99 12.49
N ALA A 50 3.73 12.26 11.50
CA ALA A 50 3.57 13.44 10.65
C ALA A 50 2.28 13.34 9.81
N GLU A 51 1.51 14.43 9.78
CA GLU A 51 0.27 14.54 9.00
C GLU A 51 0.44 14.14 7.53
N ASP A 52 1.53 14.58 6.91
CA ASP A 52 1.83 14.28 5.51
C ASP A 52 2.12 12.80 5.30
N LEU A 53 2.74 12.13 6.29
CA LEU A 53 3.00 10.70 6.24
C LEU A 53 1.70 9.90 6.32
N LEU A 54 0.82 10.26 7.26
CA LEU A 54 -0.48 9.61 7.43
C LEU A 54 -1.34 9.74 6.15
N LYS A 55 -1.39 10.94 5.57
CA LYS A 55 -2.10 11.19 4.31
C LYS A 55 -1.53 10.37 3.17
N ASN A 56 -0.21 10.42 2.97
CA ASN A 56 0.45 9.67 1.90
C ASN A 56 0.27 8.16 2.04
N PHE A 57 0.34 7.64 3.27
CA PHE A 57 0.10 6.24 3.58
C PHE A 57 -1.35 5.83 3.28
N SER A 58 -2.33 6.61 3.77
CA SER A 58 -3.76 6.34 3.51
C SER A 58 -4.08 6.37 2.00
N TYR A 59 -3.46 7.28 1.25
CA TYR A 59 -3.68 7.36 -0.19
C TYR A 59 -3.11 6.18 -0.96
N GLN A 60 -2.07 5.54 -0.42
CA GLN A 60 -1.38 4.41 -1.04
C GLN A 60 -1.81 3.05 -0.50
N ALA A 61 -2.67 3.00 0.52
CA ALA A 61 -3.09 1.76 1.18
C ALA A 61 -3.72 0.71 0.23
N ARG A 62 -4.33 1.14 -0.87
CA ARG A 62 -4.86 0.24 -1.92
C ARG A 62 -3.90 -0.03 -3.08
N GLY A 63 -2.74 0.61 -3.11
CA GLY A 63 -1.77 0.48 -4.18
C GLY A 63 -1.08 -0.88 -4.13
N ASN A 64 -1.18 -1.67 -5.21
CA ASN A 64 -0.37 -2.88 -5.39
C ASN A 64 0.62 -2.67 -6.53
N LEU A 65 1.85 -2.32 -6.17
CA LEU A 65 2.94 -2.10 -7.10
C LEU A 65 3.76 -3.38 -7.27
N VAL A 66 3.79 -3.93 -8.49
CA VAL A 66 4.56 -5.14 -8.83
C VAL A 66 6.04 -4.98 -8.47
N ALA A 67 6.61 -3.79 -8.64
CA ALA A 67 8.00 -3.51 -8.29
C ALA A 67 8.28 -3.70 -6.79
N VAL A 68 7.39 -3.22 -5.92
CA VAL A 68 7.53 -3.38 -4.46
C VAL A 68 7.39 -4.85 -4.07
N ALA A 69 6.40 -5.55 -4.66
CA ALA A 69 6.21 -6.98 -4.42
C ALA A 69 7.44 -7.81 -4.83
N SER A 70 8.07 -7.51 -5.96
CA SER A 70 9.29 -8.18 -6.43
C SER A 70 10.48 -7.93 -5.51
N VAL A 71 10.67 -6.71 -5.01
CA VAL A 71 11.76 -6.39 -4.08
C VAL A 71 11.58 -7.13 -2.75
N VAL A 72 10.38 -7.06 -2.17
CA VAL A 72 10.08 -7.78 -0.91
C VAL A 72 10.22 -9.29 -1.10
N GLY A 73 9.76 -9.84 -2.23
CA GLY A 73 9.92 -11.25 -2.56
C GLY A 73 11.38 -11.68 -2.71
N GLY A 74 12.21 -10.84 -3.33
CA GLY A 74 13.66 -11.06 -3.43
C GLY A 74 14.35 -11.08 -2.06
N ILE A 75 14.00 -10.13 -1.18
CA ILE A 75 14.53 -10.06 0.19
C ILE A 75 14.09 -11.30 0.99
N ALA A 76 12.80 -11.64 0.95
CA ALA A 76 12.27 -12.81 1.63
C ALA A 76 12.94 -14.11 1.17
N SER A 77 13.20 -14.24 -0.13
CA SER A 77 13.90 -15.40 -0.70
C SER A 77 15.35 -15.49 -0.21
N GLN A 78 16.03 -14.35 -0.10
CA GLN A 78 17.41 -14.31 0.44
C GLN A 78 17.43 -14.66 1.94
N GLU A 79 16.52 -14.13 2.74
CA GLU A 79 16.42 -14.47 4.17
C GLU A 79 16.10 -15.96 4.38
N ALA A 80 15.22 -16.54 3.56
CA ALA A 80 14.96 -17.98 3.58
C ALA A 80 16.24 -18.79 3.30
N MET A 81 17.07 -18.35 2.35
CA MET A 81 18.35 -19.01 2.06
C MET A 81 19.34 -18.91 3.23
N LYS A 82 19.41 -17.74 3.90
CA LYS A 82 20.28 -17.53 5.08
C LYS A 82 19.91 -18.45 6.25
N ILE A 83 18.62 -18.73 6.45
CA ILE A 83 18.14 -19.65 7.49
C ILE A 83 18.63 -21.08 7.21
N ILE A 84 18.62 -21.50 5.94
CA ILE A 84 19.01 -22.87 5.53
C ILE A 84 20.54 -23.05 5.58
N THR A 85 21.31 -22.02 5.23
CA THR A 85 22.78 -22.12 5.16
C THR A 85 23.48 -21.91 6.50
N HIS A 86 22.78 -21.40 7.52
CA HIS A 86 23.35 -20.95 8.80
C HIS A 86 24.58 -20.03 8.66
N HIS A 87 24.74 -19.42 7.49
CA HIS A 87 25.91 -18.64 7.13
C HIS A 87 25.40 -17.32 6.55
N MET A 88 25.41 -16.30 7.40
CA MET A 88 25.09 -14.86 7.23
C MET A 88 24.29 -14.37 8.45
N THR A 89 24.40 -13.09 8.78
CA THR A 89 23.59 -12.49 9.85
C THR A 89 22.14 -12.33 9.38
N PRO A 90 21.15 -12.97 10.03
CA PRO A 90 19.74 -12.83 9.66
C PRO A 90 19.23 -11.42 9.95
N LEU A 91 18.24 -10.97 9.17
CA LEU A 91 17.56 -9.71 9.38
C LEU A 91 16.90 -9.68 10.77
N LYS A 92 17.14 -8.62 11.57
CA LYS A 92 16.56 -8.48 12.90
C LYS A 92 15.17 -7.82 12.85
N GLN A 93 14.16 -8.70 12.91
CA GLN A 93 12.76 -8.55 13.33
C GLN A 93 11.78 -7.70 12.49
N PHE A 94 12.09 -6.49 12.03
CA PHE A 94 11.19 -5.72 11.14
C PHE A 94 11.96 -4.85 10.16
N MET A 95 11.54 -4.86 8.89
CA MET A 95 12.06 -3.98 7.85
C MET A 95 10.92 -3.27 7.16
N TYR A 96 10.93 -1.94 7.25
CA TYR A 96 9.97 -1.07 6.58
C TYR A 96 10.60 -0.46 5.34
N LEU A 97 9.94 -0.64 4.20
CA LEU A 97 10.30 -0.02 2.94
C LEU A 97 9.22 0.99 2.59
N ASP A 98 9.66 2.21 2.31
CA ASP A 98 8.81 3.27 1.82
C ASP A 98 9.57 4.05 0.74
N HIS A 99 8.86 4.42 -0.33
CA HIS A 99 9.43 5.14 -1.45
C HIS A 99 8.51 6.27 -1.93
N ILE A 100 8.19 7.19 -1.01
CA ILE A 100 7.46 8.43 -1.31
C ILE A 100 8.08 9.28 -2.43
N GLU A 101 9.39 9.17 -2.66
CA GLU A 101 10.10 9.90 -3.72
C GLU A 101 9.76 9.39 -5.13
N ALA A 102 9.18 8.20 -5.27
CA ALA A 102 8.68 7.71 -6.55
C ALA A 102 7.34 8.32 -6.95
N LEU A 103 6.70 9.10 -6.08
CA LEU A 103 5.51 9.86 -6.46
C LEU A 103 5.91 10.97 -7.45
N PRO A 104 5.13 11.20 -8.52
CA PRO A 104 5.48 12.21 -9.50
C PRO A 104 5.49 13.60 -8.86
N ALA A 105 6.66 14.24 -8.93
CA ALA A 105 6.89 15.57 -8.38
C ALA A 105 6.13 16.64 -9.18
N PRO A 106 5.72 17.75 -8.53
CA PRO A 106 5.07 18.86 -9.22
C PRO A 106 5.97 19.39 -10.35
N GLY A 107 5.40 19.51 -11.54
CA GLY A 107 6.11 19.97 -12.75
C GLY A 107 6.54 18.89 -13.74
N THR A 108 6.27 17.61 -13.46
CA THR A 108 6.56 16.48 -14.39
C THR A 108 5.40 16.14 -15.34
N GLY A 109 4.33 16.94 -15.33
CA GLY A 109 3.12 16.73 -16.15
C GLY A 109 2.06 15.83 -15.51
N TYR A 110 2.39 15.16 -14.40
CA TYR A 110 1.47 14.37 -13.58
C TYR A 110 1.52 14.87 -12.13
N ASP A 111 0.86 16.01 -11.86
CA ASP A 111 0.93 16.62 -10.53
C ASP A 111 0.12 15.80 -9.52
N ALA A 112 0.79 15.35 -8.45
CA ALA A 112 0.15 14.64 -7.35
C ALA A 112 -1.02 15.46 -6.75
N ASP A 113 -0.94 16.78 -6.68
CA ASP A 113 -1.99 17.63 -6.09
C ASP A 113 -3.26 17.72 -6.94
N LYS A 114 -3.19 17.38 -8.24
CA LYS A 114 -4.33 17.38 -9.15
C LYS A 114 -5.09 16.04 -9.18
N LEU A 115 -4.60 15.02 -8.48
CA LEU A 115 -5.29 13.73 -8.39
C LEU A 115 -6.46 13.78 -7.40
N THR A 116 -7.67 13.77 -7.95
CA THR A 116 -8.95 13.61 -7.25
C THR A 116 -9.33 12.13 -7.07
N GLU A 117 -10.22 11.84 -6.12
CA GLU A 117 -10.75 10.49 -5.84
C GLU A 117 -11.27 9.78 -7.11
N THR A 118 -11.92 10.53 -8.00
CA THR A 118 -12.46 10.04 -9.28
C THR A 118 -11.41 9.43 -10.21
N ASN A 119 -10.17 9.92 -10.17
CA ASN A 119 -9.06 9.38 -10.97
C ASN A 119 -8.49 8.08 -10.38
N CYS A 120 -8.68 7.86 -9.08
CA CYS A 120 -8.20 6.69 -8.34
C CYS A 120 -9.26 5.61 -8.15
N VAL A 121 -10.44 5.75 -8.77
CA VAL A 121 -11.48 4.71 -8.77
C VAL A 121 -10.95 3.50 -9.55
N PRO A 122 -11.12 2.27 -9.02
CA PRO A 122 -10.74 1.06 -9.73
C PRO A 122 -11.57 0.97 -11.02
N ARG A 123 -10.89 1.09 -12.17
CA ARG A 123 -11.48 0.75 -13.48
C ARG A 123 -11.34 -0.75 -13.69
N ASN A 124 -12.27 -1.37 -14.41
CA ASN A 124 -12.17 -2.80 -14.75
C ASN A 124 -11.10 -3.04 -15.83
N SER A 125 -9.84 -2.77 -15.49
CA SER A 125 -8.68 -2.91 -16.35
C SER A 125 -7.55 -3.59 -15.59
N ARG A 126 -6.66 -4.27 -16.33
CA ARG A 126 -5.51 -5.03 -15.79
C ARG A 126 -4.64 -4.22 -14.82
N TRP A 127 -4.61 -2.90 -14.97
CA TRP A 127 -3.71 -2.00 -14.25
C TRP A 127 -4.26 -1.55 -12.90
N ASN A 128 -5.47 -2.00 -12.51
CA ASN A 128 -6.04 -1.67 -11.20
C ASN A 128 -5.89 -2.83 -10.20
N PRO A 129 -5.54 -2.51 -8.95
CA PRO A 129 -5.24 -3.51 -7.92
C PRO A 129 -6.47 -4.08 -7.21
N CYS A 130 -7.70 -3.63 -7.51
CA CYS A 130 -8.91 -4.21 -6.90
C CYS A 130 -9.27 -5.52 -7.61
N GLY A 131 -9.20 -6.62 -6.86
CA GLY A 131 -9.26 -7.98 -7.35
C GLY A 131 -10.52 -8.36 -8.13
N LYS A 132 -10.32 -9.31 -9.02
CA LYS A 132 -11.32 -10.07 -9.79
C LYS A 132 -12.22 -10.96 -8.93
N ASN A 133 -12.83 -10.44 -7.86
CA ASN A 133 -13.72 -11.23 -6.99
C ASN A 133 -15.04 -10.50 -6.73
N SER A 134 -15.89 -10.37 -7.76
CA SER A 134 -17.36 -10.30 -7.63
C SER A 134 -18.08 -10.32 -8.99
N LEU A 135 -17.66 -11.18 -9.93
CA LEU A 135 -18.48 -11.50 -11.09
C LEU A 135 -18.71 -13.01 -11.10
N LYS A 136 -19.82 -13.45 -10.49
CA LYS A 136 -20.44 -14.69 -10.94
C LYS A 136 -20.65 -14.54 -12.45
N PRO A 137 -20.35 -15.57 -13.27
CA PRO A 137 -20.64 -15.51 -14.69
C PRO A 137 -22.17 -15.52 -14.84
N THR A 138 -22.78 -14.35 -15.02
CA THR A 138 -24.08 -14.27 -15.66
C THR A 138 -23.85 -14.47 -17.14
N ASN A 139 -24.34 -15.61 -17.62
CA ASN A 139 -24.38 -16.00 -19.02
C ASN A 139 -24.90 -14.86 -19.90
N SER A 140 -24.07 -14.39 -20.82
CA SER A 140 -24.51 -13.80 -22.09
C SER A 140 -23.34 -13.85 -23.09
N GLU A 141 -23.38 -14.89 -23.93
CA GLU A 141 -22.97 -14.93 -25.33
C GLU A 141 -21.59 -14.33 -25.71
N PHE A 142 -20.59 -15.22 -25.72
CA PHE A 142 -19.45 -15.11 -26.63
C PHE A 142 -19.85 -15.71 -27.98
N LEU A 143 -20.14 -14.86 -28.97
CA LEU A 143 -20.21 -15.22 -30.39
C LEU A 143 -18.96 -14.68 -31.07
N PHE A 144 -18.01 -15.57 -31.40
CA PHE A 144 -16.98 -15.31 -32.40
C PHE A 144 -17.47 -15.90 -33.74
N PRO A 145 -17.47 -15.16 -34.85
CA PRO A 145 -17.67 -15.75 -36.16
C PRO A 145 -16.42 -16.52 -36.60
N SER A 146 -16.67 -17.63 -37.30
CA SER A 146 -15.74 -18.60 -37.90
C SER A 146 -14.74 -18.00 -38.88
#